data_AF-A0A2J0LUH0-F1
#
_entry.id   AF-A0A2J0LUH0-F1
#
_cell.length_a   1.000
_cell.length_b   1.000
_cell.length_c   1.000
_cell.angle_alpha   90.00
_cell.angle_beta   90.00
_cell.angle_gamma   90.00
#
_symmetry.space_group_name_H-M   'P 1'
#
loop_
_entity.id
_entity.type
_entity.pdbx_description
1 polymer ?
#
loop_
_entity_poly.entity_id
_entity_poly.type
_entity_poly.pdbx_seq_one_letter_code
_entity_poly.pdbx_strand_id
1 'polypeptide(L)' 'MPMKGTTVGVLGLSYKANVEDVRESPSFEIIKHLKKHYCKVETYDPY' A
#
# COMPACT_ATOMS: atom_id res chain seq x y z
N MET A 1 -14.39 8.52 8.00
CA MET A 1 -14.82 8.03 6.68
C MET A 1 -15.13 6.55 6.77
N PRO A 2 -16.13 6.02 6.04
CA PRO A 2 -16.32 4.58 5.94
C PRO A 2 -15.10 3.94 5.28
N MET A 3 -14.54 2.89 5.90
CA MET A 3 -13.38 2.17 5.36
C MET A 3 -13.77 0.92 4.58
N LYS A 4 -14.81 0.21 5.03
CA LYS A 4 -15.27 -1.03 4.40
C LYS A 4 -15.73 -0.78 2.96
N GLY A 5 -15.14 -1.50 2.01
CA GLY A 5 -15.48 -1.43 0.59
C GLY A 5 -14.91 -0.22 -0.15
N THR A 6 -14.31 0.73 0.57
CA THR A 6 -13.66 1.91 -0.02
C THR A 6 -12.40 1.49 -0.76
N THR A 7 -12.23 2.01 -1.98
CA THR A 7 -10.98 1.85 -2.75
C THR A 7 -9.95 2.86 -2.27
N VAL A 8 -8.76 2.37 -1.94
CA VAL A 8 -7.63 3.17 -1.46
C VAL A 8 -6.43 2.90 -2.37
N GLY A 9 -5.88 3.97 -2.96
CA GLY A 9 -4.64 3.91 -3.72
C GLY A 9 -3.42 4.03 -2.81
N VAL A 10 -2.49 3.09 -2.91
CA VAL A 10 -1.17 3.14 -2.25
C VAL A 10 -0.11 3.34 -3.32
N LEU A 11 0.47 4.55 -3.34
CA LEU A 11 1.50 4.95 -4.30
C LEU A 11 2.85 4.88 -3.60
N GLY A 12 3.74 4.02 -4.10
CA GLY A 12 5.02 3.71 -3.48
C GLY A 12 4.99 2.39 -2.70
N LEU A 13 5.66 1.38 -3.24
CA LEU A 13 5.91 0.06 -2.67
C LEU A 13 7.36 -0.11 -2.25
N SER A 14 8.30 0.57 -2.91
CA SER A 14 9.72 0.48 -2.59
C SER A 14 10.05 1.09 -1.23
N TYR A 15 11.04 0.54 -0.53
CA TYR A 15 11.39 0.98 0.83
C TYR A 15 12.01 2.39 0.87
N LYS A 16 12.54 2.85 -0.28
CA LYS A 16 13.12 4.18 -0.51
C LYS A 16 12.82 4.62 -1.95
N ALA A 17 13.01 5.91 -2.23
CA ALA A 17 12.89 6.46 -3.57
C ALA A 17 13.98 5.94 -4.52
N ASN A 18 13.63 5.77 -5.80
CA ASN A 18 14.52 5.41 -6.90
C ASN A 18 15.23 4.06 -6.75
N VAL A 19 14.59 3.10 -6.06
CA VAL A 19 15.04 1.71 -5.96
C VAL A 19 13.84 0.80 -6.17
N GLU A 20 14.06 -0.40 -6.71
CA GLU A 20 13.01 -1.43 -6.90
C GLU A 20 12.89 -2.36 -5.68
N ASP A 21 13.73 -2.14 -4.66
CA ASP A 21 13.75 -3.00 -3.48
C ASP A 21 12.53 -2.71 -2.61
N VAL A 22 11.73 -3.75 -2.40
CA VAL A 22 10.50 -3.69 -1.59
C VAL A 22 10.70 -4.36 -0.23
N ARG A 23 11.87 -4.95 0.05
CA ARG A 23 12.11 -5.65 1.31
C ARG A 23 12.00 -4.69 2.48
N GLU A 24 11.30 -5.15 3.52
CA GLU A 24 11.02 -4.37 4.74
C GLU A 24 10.27 -3.03 4.47
N SER A 25 9.64 -2.89 3.29
CA SER A 25 8.89 -1.68 2.98
C SER A 25 7.70 -1.50 3.92
N PRO A 26 7.54 -0.30 4.53
CA PRO A 26 6.41 -0.01 5.42
C PRO A 26 5.07 -0.04 4.67
N SER A 27 5.08 0.10 3.34
CA SER A 27 3.88 0.06 2.50
C SER A 27 3.11 -1.24 2.67
N PHE A 28 3.78 -2.37 2.90
CA PHE A 28 3.08 -3.66 3.09
C PHE A 28 2.31 -3.75 4.41
N GLU A 29 2.86 -3.22 5.51
CA GLU A 29 2.13 -3.18 6.78
C GLU A 29 0.93 -2.23 6.68
N ILE A 30 1.08 -1.08 5.99
CA ILE A 30 -0.05 -0.18 5.71
C ILE A 30 -1.14 -0.90 4.90
N ILE A 31 -0.78 -1.58 3.81
CA ILE A 31 -1.71 -2.35 2.97
C ILE A 31 -2.42 -3.43 3.80
N LYS A 32 -1.71 -4.11 4.68
CA LYS A 32 -2.27 -5.13 5.58
C LYS A 32 -3.29 -4.53 6.56
N HIS A 33 -3.00 -3.36 7.14
CA HIS A 33 -3.97 -2.64 7.96
C HIS A 33 -5.21 -2.24 7.17
N LEU A 34 -5.05 -1.68 5.96
CA LEU A 34 -6.17 -1.33 5.08
C LEU A 34 -7.05 -2.55 4.74
N LYS A 35 -6.43 -3.68 4.39
CA LYS A 35 -7.14 -4.94 4.13
C LYS A 35 -7.87 -5.47 5.36
N LYS A 36 -7.28 -5.35 6.56
CA LYS A 36 -7.94 -5.70 7.84
C LYS A 36 -9.22 -4.88 8.08
N HIS A 37 -9.30 -3.67 7.52
CA HIS A 37 -10.48 -2.83 7.56
C HIS A 37 -11.42 -3.01 6.35
N TYR A 38 -11.24 -4.07 5.56
CA TYR A 38 -12.04 -4.41 4.38
C TYR A 38 -11.99 -3.34 3.27
N CYS A 39 -10.90 -2.57 3.18
CA CYS A 39 -10.66 -1.68 2.04
C CYS A 39 -10.26 -2.51 0.80
N LYS A 40 -10.61 -1.99 -0.38
CA LYS A 40 -10.02 -2.44 -1.65
C LYS A 40 -8.76 -1.63 -1.86
N VAL A 41 -7.63 -2.29 -2.08
CA VAL A 41 -6.34 -1.59 -2.19
C VAL A 41 -5.80 -1.74 -3.60
N GLU A 42 -5.56 -0.61 -4.26
CA GLU A 42 -4.88 -0.51 -5.55
C GLU A 42 -3.47 0.02 -5.32
N THR A 43 -2.46 -0.56 -5.97
CA THR A 43 -1.05 -0.21 -5.72
C THR A 43 -0.36 0.22 -7.01
N TYR A 44 0.54 1.20 -6.91
CA TYR A 44 1.43 1.59 -8.00
C TYR A 44 2.79 2.01 -7.45
N ASP A 45 3.86 1.48 -8.04
CA ASP A 45 5.23 1.97 -7.86
C ASP A 45 5.87 2.12 -9.24
N PRO A 46 6.52 3.25 -9.56
CA PRO A 46 7.19 3.44 -10.84
C PRO A 46 8.52 2.69 -10.99
N TYR A 47 9.04 2.04 -9.94
CA TYR A 47 10.31 1.31 -9.92
C TYR A 47 10.09 -0.15 -9.54
#